data_AF-A0A238U711-F1
#
_entry.id   AF-A0A238U711-F1
#
_cell.length_a   1.000
_cell.length_b   1.000
_cell.length_c   1.000
_cell.angle_alpha   90.00
_cell.angle_beta   90.00
_cell.angle_gamma   90.00
#
_symmetry.space_group_name_H-M   'P 1'
#
loop_
_entity.id
_entity.type
_entity.pdbx_description
1 polymer ?
#
loop_
_entity_poly.entity_id
_entity_poly.type
_entity_poly.pdbx_seq_one_letter_code
_entity_poly.pdbx_strand_id
1 'polypeptide(L)'
;MEHDYINLKIGDIEQYAMVVKKQDLLTWKTQDWLEYTEIGLPEGDEEAHMLYGEICEDEQLIFSRPKLLKQKEKANIIGLKIIDFNSHLGTYGMGGPGFFGLLLSNNEYLTYTVWNAGSYVIINNKVVECNPELYHKTQPWVSNFGEDKTWNFLTEYISGSKIVAYTIHQDSLEIKAEKNTTTFKIHFLKNDKRLPRKTGRKRNAYKKGKIEDYILFQHKNAILIV
;
A
#
# COMPACT_ATOMS: atom_id res chain seq x y z
N MET A 1 11.34 27.31 3.45
CA MET A 1 11.99 26.28 2.63
C MET A 1 11.16 25.02 2.86
N GLU A 2 10.54 24.47 1.82
CA GLU A 2 9.68 23.29 1.97
C GLU A 2 10.51 22.08 2.40
N HIS A 3 10.02 21.33 3.38
CA HIS A 3 10.67 20.12 3.89
C HIS A 3 10.58 18.98 2.87
N ASP A 4 11.50 18.00 2.92
CA ASP A 4 11.50 16.83 2.02
C ASP A 4 10.35 15.83 2.25
N TYR A 5 9.42 16.18 3.14
CA TYR A 5 8.17 15.48 3.43
C TYR A 5 7.02 15.98 2.55
N ILE A 6 7.22 17.11 1.86
CA ILE A 6 6.33 17.63 0.84
C ILE A 6 6.84 17.17 -0.53
N ASN A 7 5.91 16.76 -1.41
CA ASN A 7 6.22 16.28 -2.75
C ASN A 7 7.27 15.16 -2.69
N LEU A 8 6.89 14.05 -2.06
CA LEU A 8 7.79 12.94 -1.73
C LEU A 8 8.50 12.36 -2.97
N LYS A 9 7.93 12.53 -4.17
CA LYS A 9 8.43 12.01 -5.46
C LYS A 9 8.62 10.49 -5.42
N ILE A 10 7.73 9.79 -4.70
CA ILE A 10 7.69 8.33 -4.64
C ILE A 10 6.54 7.86 -5.52
N GLY A 11 6.83 7.55 -6.78
CA GLY A 11 5.78 7.35 -7.78
C GLY A 11 4.96 8.62 -7.93
N ASP A 12 3.64 8.50 -7.72
CA ASP A 12 2.72 9.63 -7.74
C ASP A 12 2.46 10.21 -6.33
N ILE A 13 3.05 9.64 -5.28
CA ILE A 13 2.76 10.04 -3.89
C ILE A 13 3.39 11.40 -3.60
N GLU A 14 2.54 12.33 -3.15
CA GLU A 14 2.91 13.69 -2.79
C GLU A 14 3.16 13.82 -1.28
N GLN A 15 2.34 13.19 -0.45
CA GLN A 15 2.41 13.30 1.00
C GLN A 15 2.13 11.96 1.71
N TYR A 16 2.66 11.84 2.93
CA TYR A 16 2.47 10.70 3.81
C TYR A 16 2.18 11.22 5.21
N ALA A 17 0.96 11.00 5.68
CA ALA A 17 0.42 11.68 6.84
C ALA A 17 -0.31 10.72 7.78
N MET A 18 -0.55 11.15 9.01
CA MET A 18 -1.30 10.41 10.01
C MET A 18 -1.96 11.40 10.98
N VAL A 19 -3.18 11.11 11.40
CA VAL A 19 -3.85 11.81 12.49
C VAL A 19 -3.55 11.07 13.79
N VAL A 20 -3.06 11.80 14.81
CA VAL A 20 -2.71 11.23 16.11
C VAL A 20 -3.28 12.07 17.25
N LYS A 21 -3.39 11.48 18.44
CA LYS A 21 -3.74 12.24 19.65
C LYS A 21 -2.60 13.18 20.03
N LYS A 22 -2.92 14.43 20.40
CA LYS A 22 -1.94 15.45 20.80
C LYS A 22 -1.05 14.99 21.96
N GLN A 23 -1.58 14.17 22.88
CA GLN A 23 -0.81 13.61 24.00
C GLN A 23 0.34 12.69 23.55
N ASP A 24 0.23 12.08 22.36
CA ASP A 24 1.23 11.14 21.82
C ASP A 24 2.24 11.83 20.88
N LEU A 25 2.05 13.13 20.62
CA LEU A 25 2.81 13.88 19.62
C LEU A 25 4.32 13.81 19.87
N LEU A 26 4.76 13.95 21.12
CA LEU A 26 6.19 13.89 21.46
C LEU A 26 6.81 12.54 21.07
N THR A 27 6.09 11.44 21.31
CA THR A 27 6.51 10.09 20.94
C THR A 27 6.69 9.95 19.43
N TRP A 28 5.78 10.53 18.64
CA TRP A 28 5.88 10.51 17.18
C TRP A 28 7.01 11.39 16.66
N LYS A 29 7.26 12.56 17.28
CA LYS A 29 8.39 13.42 16.94
C LYS A 29 9.74 12.72 17.12
N THR A 30 9.89 11.86 18.14
CA THR A 30 11.11 11.03 18.30
C THR A 30 11.32 9.99 17.19
N GLN A 31 10.31 9.78 16.33
CA GLN A 31 10.33 8.85 15.20
C GLN A 31 10.29 9.59 13.85
N ASP A 32 10.75 10.85 13.83
CA ASP A 32 10.83 11.71 12.63
C ASP A 32 9.46 11.97 11.96
N TRP A 33 8.42 12.10 12.77
CA TRP A 33 7.12 12.66 12.35
C TRP A 33 7.01 14.12 12.76
N LEU A 34 6.54 14.96 11.85
CA LEU A 34 6.53 16.41 11.99
C LEU A 34 5.13 16.97 11.80
N GLU A 35 4.82 18.07 12.49
CA GLU A 35 3.57 18.80 12.33
C GLU A 35 3.54 19.58 11.01
N TYR A 36 2.33 20.03 10.65
CA TYR A 36 2.04 20.76 9.42
C TYR A 36 2.93 21.99 9.21
N THR A 37 3.14 22.79 10.26
CA THR A 37 3.97 24.00 10.22
C THR A 37 5.47 23.68 10.18
N GLU A 38 5.88 22.56 10.77
CA GLU A 38 7.29 22.12 10.79
C GLU A 38 7.77 21.68 9.40
N ILE A 39 6.86 21.18 8.56
CA ILE A 39 7.19 20.85 7.16
C ILE A 39 7.09 22.06 6.21
N GLY A 40 6.66 23.22 6.71
CA GLY A 40 6.62 24.48 5.96
C GLY A 40 5.32 24.74 5.20
N LEU A 41 4.23 24.03 5.52
CA LEU A 41 2.90 24.31 4.99
C LEU A 41 2.19 25.39 5.85
N PRO A 42 1.33 26.25 5.26
CA PRO A 42 0.68 27.37 5.97
C PRO A 42 -0.44 26.92 6.91
N GLU A 43 -0.56 27.51 8.11
CA GLU A 43 -1.68 27.20 9.01
C GLU A 43 -3.04 27.42 8.33
N GLY A 44 -3.97 26.46 8.51
CA GLY A 44 -5.37 26.61 8.13
C GLY A 44 -5.70 26.25 6.68
N ASP A 45 -5.66 24.96 6.35
CA ASP A 45 -6.30 24.44 5.15
C ASP A 45 -7.76 24.07 5.46
N GLU A 46 -8.70 24.92 5.03
CA GLU A 46 -10.15 24.73 5.22
C GLU A 46 -10.65 23.41 4.58
N GLU A 47 -9.93 22.87 3.58
CA GLU A 47 -10.27 21.62 2.89
C GLU A 47 -9.45 20.42 3.39
N ALA A 48 -8.59 20.58 4.41
CA ALA A 48 -7.79 19.48 4.96
C ALA A 48 -8.63 18.26 5.33
N HIS A 49 -9.84 18.47 5.84
CA HIS A 49 -10.75 17.40 6.21
C HIS A 49 -11.14 16.49 5.03
N MET A 50 -11.13 17.00 3.80
CA MET A 50 -11.40 16.22 2.59
C MET A 50 -10.27 15.24 2.25
N LEU A 51 -9.03 15.58 2.62
CA LEU A 51 -7.83 14.77 2.34
C LEU A 51 -7.47 13.86 3.52
N TYR A 52 -7.59 14.37 4.74
CA TYR A 52 -7.12 13.71 5.96
C TYR A 52 -8.25 13.15 6.83
N GLY A 53 -9.51 13.40 6.47
CA GLY A 53 -10.67 13.11 7.30
C GLY A 53 -10.92 14.18 8.36
N GLU A 54 -12.05 14.08 9.07
CA GLU A 54 -12.35 14.96 10.20
C GLU A 54 -11.29 14.81 11.30
N ILE A 55 -10.75 15.93 11.78
CA ILE A 55 -9.74 15.99 12.84
C ILE A 55 -10.38 16.62 14.06
N CYS A 56 -10.38 15.91 15.18
CA CYS A 56 -10.93 16.41 16.44
C CYS A 56 -10.00 17.43 17.13
N GLU A 57 -10.55 18.19 18.09
CA GLU A 57 -9.79 19.21 18.83
C GLU A 57 -8.57 18.65 19.58
N ASP A 58 -8.62 17.38 19.99
CA ASP A 58 -7.53 16.67 20.70
C ASP A 58 -6.57 15.93 19.76
N GLU A 59 -6.71 16.11 18.45
CA GLU A 59 -5.94 15.44 17.41
C GLU A 59 -5.03 16.40 16.65
N GLN A 60 -3.96 15.82 16.10
CA GLN A 60 -2.97 16.55 15.34
C GLN A 60 -2.61 15.75 14.09
N LEU A 61 -2.56 16.46 12.96
CA LEU A 61 -2.03 15.95 11.71
C LEU A 61 -0.50 16.02 11.73
N ILE A 62 0.14 14.90 11.43
CA ILE A 62 1.61 14.77 11.34
C ILE A 62 2.02 14.09 10.04
N PHE A 63 3.24 14.38 9.59
CA PHE A 63 3.80 13.98 8.31
C PHE A 63 5.15 13.31 8.49
N SER A 64 5.47 12.40 7.58
CA SER A 64 6.80 11.78 7.54
C SER A 64 7.17 11.40 6.11
N ARG A 65 8.30 10.71 5.95
CA ARG A 65 8.71 10.08 4.69
C ARG A 65 8.68 8.56 4.83
N PRO A 66 7.87 7.84 4.03
CA PRO A 66 7.80 6.40 4.10
C PRO A 66 9.12 5.79 3.59
N LYS A 67 9.53 4.67 4.19
CA LYS A 67 10.74 3.95 3.76
C LYS A 67 10.40 3.05 2.59
N LEU A 68 11.15 3.19 1.48
CA LEU A 68 11.10 2.26 0.35
C LEU A 68 11.65 0.90 0.75
N LEU A 69 11.24 -0.15 0.02
CA LEU A 69 11.75 -1.51 0.23
C LEU A 69 13.28 -1.57 0.17
N LYS A 70 13.88 -0.84 -0.77
CA LYS A 70 15.35 -0.75 -0.94
C LYS A 70 16.10 -0.07 0.21
N GLN A 71 15.38 0.58 1.12
CA GLN A 71 15.94 1.26 2.29
C GLN A 71 15.81 0.43 3.57
N LYS A 72 15.18 -0.76 3.52
CA LYS A 72 15.09 -1.67 4.65
C LYS A 72 16.02 -2.87 4.46
N GLU A 73 16.74 -3.20 5.52
CA GLU A 73 17.50 -4.44 5.59
C GLU A 73 16.57 -5.64 5.46
N LYS A 74 17.00 -6.65 4.69
CA LYS A 74 16.22 -7.89 4.46
C LYS A 74 15.80 -8.57 5.76
N ALA A 75 16.67 -8.54 6.78
CA ALA A 75 16.42 -9.11 8.09
C ALA A 75 15.21 -8.47 8.83
N ASN A 76 14.86 -7.23 8.49
CA ASN A 76 13.70 -6.54 9.10
C ASN A 76 12.36 -6.98 8.48
N ILE A 77 12.39 -7.75 7.39
CA ILE A 77 11.20 -8.15 6.63
C ILE A 77 10.99 -9.66 6.77
N ILE A 78 12.07 -10.44 6.65
CA ILE A 78 12.01 -11.89 6.80
C ILE A 78 11.57 -12.21 8.23
N GLY A 79 10.54 -13.02 8.31
CA GLY A 79 9.96 -13.50 9.55
C GLY A 79 8.75 -12.72 10.06
N LEU A 80 8.45 -11.56 9.46
CA LEU A 80 7.18 -10.88 9.71
C LEU A 80 6.01 -11.75 9.27
N LYS A 81 4.92 -11.72 10.05
CA LYS A 81 3.67 -12.37 9.70
C LYS A 81 2.80 -11.40 8.92
N ILE A 82 2.15 -11.88 7.88
CA ILE A 82 1.05 -11.20 7.20
C ILE A 82 -0.19 -11.34 8.09
N ILE A 83 -0.71 -10.23 8.56
CA ILE A 83 -1.89 -10.16 9.44
C ILE A 83 -3.15 -10.02 8.60
N ASP A 84 -3.11 -9.11 7.62
CA ASP A 84 -4.24 -8.81 6.73
C ASP A 84 -3.72 -8.14 5.44
N PHE A 85 -4.63 -7.60 4.63
CA PHE A 85 -4.31 -6.74 3.49
C PHE A 85 -5.30 -5.57 3.38
N ASN A 86 -4.95 -4.58 2.56
CA ASN A 86 -5.86 -3.51 2.15
C ASN A 86 -5.57 -3.15 0.69
N SER A 87 -6.61 -2.94 -0.12
CA SER A 87 -6.50 -2.52 -1.53
C SER A 87 -6.80 -1.03 -1.79
N HIS A 88 -6.94 -0.24 -0.73
CA HIS A 88 -7.31 1.19 -0.76
C HIS A 88 -6.40 2.03 0.15
N LEU A 89 -5.08 1.83 0.06
CA LEU A 89 -4.11 2.47 0.98
C LEU A 89 -3.70 3.91 0.64
N GLY A 90 -4.37 4.55 -0.31
CA GLY A 90 -4.12 5.94 -0.66
C GLY A 90 -5.41 6.69 -0.99
N THR A 91 -5.31 8.02 -1.05
CA THR A 91 -6.42 8.92 -1.35
C THR A 91 -5.98 10.11 -2.19
N TYR A 92 -6.91 10.67 -2.95
CA TYR A 92 -6.85 12.04 -3.49
C TYR A 92 -8.07 12.86 -3.00
N GLY A 93 -8.66 12.45 -1.87
CA GLY A 93 -9.85 13.05 -1.24
C GLY A 93 -11.17 12.40 -1.66
N MET A 94 -11.56 12.53 -2.92
CA MET A 94 -12.84 11.99 -3.44
C MET A 94 -12.82 10.49 -3.77
N GLY A 95 -11.71 9.81 -3.52
CA GLY A 95 -11.46 8.42 -3.89
C GLY A 95 -10.00 8.08 -3.67
N GLY A 96 -9.59 6.90 -4.12
CA GLY A 96 -8.22 6.42 -3.93
C GLY A 96 -7.62 5.82 -5.20
N PRO A 97 -6.28 5.82 -5.32
CA PRO A 97 -5.58 5.21 -6.43
C PRO A 97 -5.67 3.67 -6.42
N GLY A 98 -6.20 3.06 -5.36
CA GLY A 98 -6.31 1.60 -5.24
C GLY A 98 -4.96 0.93 -4.97
N PHE A 99 -4.16 1.51 -4.07
CA PHE A 99 -2.88 0.92 -3.63
C PHE A 99 -3.12 -0.33 -2.78
N PHE A 100 -2.36 -1.38 -3.08
CA PHE A 100 -2.47 -2.67 -2.41
C PHE A 100 -1.33 -2.85 -1.42
N GLY A 101 -1.62 -3.26 -0.19
CA GLY A 101 -0.59 -3.57 0.79
C GLY A 101 -0.94 -4.76 1.67
N LEU A 102 0.11 -5.43 2.13
CA LEU A 102 0.04 -6.53 3.10
C LEU A 102 0.32 -5.96 4.49
N LEU A 103 -0.63 -6.04 5.41
CA LEU A 103 -0.41 -5.65 6.80
C LEU A 103 0.51 -6.67 7.46
N LEU A 104 1.63 -6.20 8.00
CA LEU A 104 2.62 -7.04 8.66
C LEU A 104 2.52 -6.93 10.19
N SER A 105 3.06 -7.93 10.89
CA SER A 105 3.02 -8.02 12.35
C SER A 105 3.72 -6.89 13.11
N ASN A 106 4.45 -6.03 12.41
CA ASN A 106 5.08 -4.83 12.96
C ASN A 106 4.23 -3.56 12.78
N ASN A 107 2.94 -3.69 12.47
CA ASN A 107 2.01 -2.57 12.25
C ASN A 107 2.33 -1.69 11.03
N GLU A 108 3.05 -2.23 10.05
CA GLU A 108 3.24 -1.58 8.75
C GLU A 108 2.62 -2.40 7.64
N TYR A 109 2.07 -1.72 6.63
CA TYR A 109 1.79 -2.29 5.33
C TYR A 109 3.06 -2.32 4.49
N LEU A 110 3.33 -3.44 3.82
CA LEU A 110 4.19 -3.48 2.64
C LEU A 110 3.32 -3.14 1.42
N THR A 111 3.38 -1.88 0.98
CA THR A 111 2.46 -1.30 0.00
C THR A 111 3.08 -1.24 -1.39
N TYR A 112 2.32 -1.66 -2.39
CA TYR A 112 2.59 -1.44 -3.81
C TYR A 112 1.78 -0.25 -4.32
N THR A 113 2.48 0.85 -4.62
CA THR A 113 1.89 2.18 -4.82
C THR A 113 1.75 2.51 -6.30
N VAL A 114 1.01 1.67 -7.01
CA VAL A 114 0.63 1.87 -8.41
C VAL A 114 -0.89 1.91 -8.53
N TRP A 115 -1.40 2.65 -9.52
CA TRP A 115 -2.84 2.74 -9.74
C TRP A 115 -3.47 1.37 -9.99
N ASN A 116 -4.52 1.07 -9.23
CA ASN A 116 -5.23 -0.21 -9.24
C ASN A 116 -4.28 -1.39 -9.02
N ALA A 117 -3.46 -1.30 -7.95
CA ALA A 117 -2.40 -2.25 -7.66
C ALA A 117 -2.89 -3.68 -7.50
N GLY A 118 -4.09 -3.90 -6.93
CA GLY A 118 -4.68 -5.25 -6.80
C GLY A 118 -4.79 -5.98 -8.14
N SER A 119 -4.99 -5.25 -9.24
CA SER A 119 -5.02 -5.80 -10.60
C SER A 119 -3.64 -6.17 -11.19
N TYR A 120 -2.57 -5.95 -10.43
CA TYR A 120 -1.18 -6.26 -10.76
C TYR A 120 -0.50 -7.17 -9.72
N VAL A 121 -1.28 -7.70 -8.77
CA VAL A 121 -0.80 -8.65 -7.76
C VAL A 121 -1.35 -10.04 -8.06
N ILE A 122 -0.45 -11.04 -8.10
CA ILE A 122 -0.80 -12.45 -8.26
C ILE A 122 -0.37 -13.21 -7.01
N ILE A 123 -1.30 -13.92 -6.39
CA ILE A 123 -1.04 -14.80 -5.26
C ILE A 123 -1.43 -16.21 -5.68
N ASN A 124 -0.47 -17.13 -5.65
CA ASN A 124 -0.64 -18.52 -6.08
C ASN A 124 -1.35 -18.67 -7.45
N ASN A 125 -0.82 -17.98 -8.47
CA ASN A 125 -1.34 -17.94 -9.86
C ASN A 125 -2.73 -17.32 -10.05
N LYS A 126 -3.29 -16.71 -9.02
CA LYS A 126 -4.60 -16.06 -9.05
C LYS A 126 -4.44 -14.56 -8.76
N VAL A 127 -5.07 -13.71 -9.56
CA VAL A 127 -4.98 -12.25 -9.39
C VAL A 127 -5.75 -11.82 -8.14
N VAL A 128 -5.27 -10.79 -7.44
CA VAL A 128 -5.96 -10.24 -6.27
C VAL A 128 -7.30 -9.61 -6.67
N GLU A 129 -7.27 -8.69 -7.63
CA GLU A 129 -8.45 -8.00 -8.17
C GLU A 129 -8.43 -7.99 -9.69
N CYS A 130 -9.57 -7.80 -10.34
CA CYS A 130 -9.61 -7.51 -11.78
C CYS A 130 -10.90 -6.79 -12.17
N ASN A 131 -11.09 -6.54 -13.47
CA ASN A 131 -12.32 -5.96 -13.98
C ASN A 131 -13.52 -6.93 -13.76
N PRO A 132 -14.70 -6.44 -13.34
CA PRO A 132 -15.88 -7.27 -13.08
C PRO A 132 -16.32 -8.17 -14.24
N GLU A 133 -16.12 -7.75 -15.49
CA GLU A 133 -16.46 -8.56 -16.65
C GLU A 133 -15.62 -9.84 -16.77
N LEU A 134 -14.48 -9.90 -16.08
CA LEU A 134 -13.58 -11.05 -16.10
C LEU A 134 -13.86 -12.03 -14.95
N TYR A 135 -14.71 -11.69 -13.98
CA TYR A 135 -14.89 -12.45 -12.74
C TYR A 135 -15.26 -13.91 -12.96
N HIS A 136 -16.16 -14.22 -13.89
CA HIS A 136 -16.54 -15.62 -14.16
C HIS A 136 -15.35 -16.46 -14.66
N LYS A 137 -14.39 -15.84 -15.34
CA LYS A 137 -13.22 -16.50 -15.93
C LYS A 137 -12.01 -16.53 -14.99
N THR A 138 -11.77 -15.43 -14.29
CA THR A 138 -10.54 -15.22 -13.50
C THR A 138 -10.76 -15.51 -12.02
N GLN A 139 -12.01 -15.40 -11.57
CA GLN A 139 -12.47 -15.60 -10.20
C GLN A 139 -11.53 -14.94 -9.18
N PRO A 140 -11.20 -13.64 -9.23
CA PRO A 140 -10.13 -13.03 -8.42
C PRO A 140 -10.24 -13.33 -6.91
N TRP A 141 -9.16 -13.14 -6.15
CA TRP A 141 -9.19 -13.38 -4.71
C TRP A 141 -10.21 -12.52 -3.97
N VAL A 142 -10.39 -11.28 -4.43
CA VAL A 142 -11.25 -10.28 -3.81
C VAL A 142 -12.13 -9.64 -4.88
N SER A 143 -13.37 -9.32 -4.49
CA SER A 143 -14.25 -8.45 -5.24
C SER A 143 -15.12 -7.64 -4.29
N ASN A 144 -15.39 -6.38 -4.65
CA ASN A 144 -16.23 -5.45 -3.91
C ASN A 144 -17.31 -4.81 -4.82
N PHE A 145 -17.73 -5.51 -5.89
CA PHE A 145 -18.62 -4.94 -6.90
C PHE A 145 -20.08 -5.40 -6.69
N GLY A 146 -20.88 -4.64 -5.95
CA GLY A 146 -22.30 -4.95 -5.72
C GLY A 146 -22.52 -6.18 -4.84
N GLU A 147 -23.77 -6.40 -4.39
CA GLU A 147 -24.09 -7.43 -3.40
C GLU A 147 -23.83 -8.86 -3.91
N ASP A 148 -24.16 -9.16 -5.18
CA ASP A 148 -24.05 -10.49 -5.77
C ASP A 148 -22.63 -10.86 -6.24
N LYS A 149 -21.72 -9.89 -6.27
CA LYS A 149 -20.31 -10.10 -6.68
C LYS A 149 -19.34 -9.53 -5.68
N THR A 150 -19.65 -9.61 -4.39
CA THR A 150 -18.72 -9.28 -3.31
C THR A 150 -18.23 -10.53 -2.62
N TRP A 151 -16.91 -10.69 -2.50
CA TRP A 151 -16.27 -11.77 -1.74
C TRP A 151 -14.86 -11.39 -1.33
N ASN A 152 -14.37 -12.03 -0.27
CA ASN A 152 -12.98 -11.93 0.15
C ASN A 152 -12.48 -13.31 0.56
N PHE A 153 -11.82 -13.99 -0.37
CA PHE A 153 -11.15 -15.27 -0.08
C PHE A 153 -9.68 -15.08 0.31
N LEU A 154 -9.17 -13.84 0.23
CA LEU A 154 -7.76 -13.56 0.41
C LEU A 154 -7.37 -13.56 1.89
N THR A 155 -8.17 -12.91 2.75
CA THR A 155 -7.84 -12.75 4.18
C THR A 155 -7.55 -14.10 4.82
N GLU A 156 -8.48 -15.06 4.74
CA GLU A 156 -8.27 -16.40 5.31
C GLU A 156 -7.04 -17.10 4.72
N TYR A 157 -6.78 -16.92 3.41
CA TYR A 157 -5.64 -17.54 2.74
C TYR A 157 -4.29 -17.03 3.27
N ILE A 158 -4.11 -15.71 3.39
CA ILE A 158 -2.80 -15.12 3.72
C ILE A 158 -2.59 -14.86 5.21
N SER A 159 -3.64 -14.64 6.00
CA SER A 159 -3.49 -14.25 7.41
C SER A 159 -2.76 -15.32 8.22
N GLY A 160 -1.80 -14.88 9.03
CA GLY A 160 -0.91 -15.72 9.82
C GLY A 160 0.30 -16.26 9.06
N SER A 161 0.41 -16.03 7.75
CA SER A 161 1.53 -16.53 6.95
C SER A 161 2.81 -15.76 7.25
N LYS A 162 3.94 -16.45 7.35
CA LYS A 162 5.25 -15.85 7.61
C LYS A 162 5.99 -15.58 6.31
N ILE A 163 6.56 -14.38 6.14
CA ILE A 163 7.46 -14.10 5.02
C ILE A 163 8.79 -14.83 5.26
N VAL A 164 9.18 -15.72 4.35
CA VAL A 164 10.40 -16.53 4.49
C VAL A 164 11.49 -16.13 3.50
N ALA A 165 11.11 -15.54 2.36
CA ALA A 165 12.05 -14.99 1.40
C ALA A 165 11.35 -13.94 0.53
N TYR A 166 12.14 -13.08 -0.12
CA TYR A 166 11.69 -12.32 -1.27
C TYR A 166 12.84 -12.15 -2.28
N THR A 167 12.46 -11.94 -3.53
CA THR A 167 13.36 -11.66 -4.66
C THR A 167 12.83 -10.47 -5.44
N ILE A 168 13.70 -9.51 -5.71
CA ILE A 168 13.38 -8.32 -6.50
C ILE A 168 14.06 -8.47 -7.87
N HIS A 169 13.30 -8.24 -8.91
CA HIS A 169 13.77 -7.99 -10.27
C HIS A 169 13.37 -6.57 -10.68
N GLN A 170 13.84 -6.13 -11.84
CA GLN A 170 13.54 -4.79 -12.34
C GLN A 170 12.04 -4.48 -12.37
N ASP A 171 11.22 -5.42 -12.84
CA ASP A 171 9.79 -5.22 -13.11
C ASP A 171 8.88 -6.12 -12.22
N SER A 172 9.43 -6.82 -11.23
CA SER A 172 8.67 -7.72 -10.34
C SER A 172 9.29 -7.91 -8.96
N LEU A 173 8.44 -8.13 -7.96
CA LEU A 173 8.81 -8.54 -6.60
C LEU A 173 8.07 -9.84 -6.33
N GLU A 174 8.82 -10.90 -6.04
CA GLU A 174 8.28 -12.17 -5.56
C GLU A 174 8.52 -12.27 -4.05
N ILE A 175 7.47 -12.47 -3.27
CA ILE A 175 7.52 -12.78 -1.84
C ILE A 175 7.11 -14.24 -1.67
N LYS A 176 7.93 -15.01 -0.97
CA LYS A 176 7.63 -16.38 -0.55
C LYS A 176 7.12 -16.35 0.88
N ALA A 177 5.91 -16.87 1.09
CA ALA A 177 5.27 -16.94 2.40
C ALA A 177 4.92 -18.38 2.77
N GLU A 178 4.90 -18.67 4.07
CA GLU A 178 4.63 -20.00 4.61
C GLU A 178 3.49 -19.96 5.63
N LYS A 179 2.54 -20.90 5.52
CA LYS A 179 1.45 -21.13 6.47
C LYS A 179 1.20 -22.62 6.61
N ASN A 180 1.22 -23.13 7.84
CA ASN A 180 0.94 -24.54 8.15
C ASN A 180 1.69 -25.53 7.23
N THR A 181 3.02 -25.37 7.10
CA THR A 181 3.92 -26.13 6.19
C THR A 181 3.70 -25.94 4.69
N THR A 182 2.64 -25.25 4.28
CA THR A 182 2.40 -24.88 2.88
C THR A 182 3.13 -23.60 2.57
N THR A 183 3.86 -23.58 1.45
CA THR A 183 4.46 -22.37 0.90
C THR A 183 3.67 -21.87 -0.30
N PHE A 184 3.44 -20.57 -0.39
CA PHE A 184 2.91 -19.92 -1.57
C PHE A 184 3.72 -18.67 -1.94
N LYS A 185 3.44 -18.12 -3.13
CA LYS A 185 4.10 -16.95 -3.68
C LYS A 185 3.12 -15.81 -3.88
N ILE A 186 3.58 -14.60 -3.56
CA ILE A 186 2.91 -13.33 -3.83
C ILE A 186 3.80 -12.57 -4.80
N HIS A 187 3.26 -12.16 -5.94
CA HIS A 187 3.97 -11.42 -6.97
C HIS A 187 3.38 -10.03 -7.12
N PHE A 188 4.19 -9.00 -6.94
CA PHE A 188 3.89 -7.65 -7.40
C PHE A 188 4.55 -7.47 -8.76
N LEU A 189 3.80 -6.98 -9.74
CA LEU A 189 4.19 -7.03 -11.15
C LEU A 189 3.98 -5.67 -11.80
N LYS A 190 4.90 -5.27 -12.67
CA LYS A 190 4.64 -4.16 -13.61
C LYS A 190 3.66 -4.58 -14.69
N ASN A 191 3.90 -5.75 -15.27
CA ASN A 191 3.07 -6.40 -16.27
C ASN A 191 3.48 -7.88 -16.35
N ASP A 192 2.56 -8.77 -16.71
CA ASP A 192 2.83 -10.20 -16.83
C ASP A 192 1.73 -10.83 -17.70
N LYS A 193 2.09 -11.85 -18.49
CA LYS A 193 1.14 -12.59 -19.35
C LYS A 193 0.02 -13.28 -18.57
N ARG A 194 0.24 -13.55 -17.28
CA ARG A 194 -0.74 -14.14 -16.34
C ARG A 194 -1.81 -13.14 -15.91
N LEU A 195 -1.55 -11.84 -16.01
CA LEU A 195 -2.54 -10.83 -15.62
C LEU A 195 -3.72 -10.86 -16.59
N PRO A 196 -4.95 -10.89 -16.07
CA PRO A 196 -6.12 -10.96 -16.92
C PRO A 196 -6.33 -9.65 -17.70
N ARG A 197 -6.87 -9.79 -18.90
CA ARG A 197 -7.10 -8.70 -19.85
C ARG A 197 -8.47 -8.84 -20.50
N LYS A 198 -9.20 -7.71 -20.59
CA LYS A 198 -10.47 -7.60 -21.30
C LYS A 198 -10.24 -7.64 -22.81
N THR A 199 -9.45 -6.69 -23.31
CA THR A 199 -9.04 -6.60 -24.72
C THR A 199 -7.64 -6.00 -24.83
N GLY A 200 -6.93 -6.29 -25.94
CA GLY A 200 -5.63 -5.67 -26.23
C GLY A 200 -4.49 -6.04 -25.27
N ARG A 201 -3.48 -5.17 -25.18
CA ARG A 201 -2.35 -5.31 -24.24
C ARG A 201 -2.73 -4.71 -22.88
N LYS A 202 -2.49 -5.45 -21.79
CA LYS A 202 -2.57 -4.89 -20.43
C LYS A 202 -1.53 -3.76 -20.33
N ARG A 203 -1.95 -2.60 -19.82
CA ARG A 203 -1.03 -1.47 -19.59
C ARG A 203 -0.03 -1.85 -18.51
N ASN A 204 1.17 -1.27 -18.57
CA ASN A 204 2.11 -1.40 -17.46
C ASN A 204 1.58 -0.63 -16.25
N ALA A 205 1.84 -1.15 -15.05
CA ALA A 205 1.53 -0.48 -13.79
C ALA A 205 2.23 0.89 -13.67
N TYR A 206 3.44 0.99 -14.22
CA TYR A 206 4.23 2.22 -14.29
C TYR A 206 5.06 2.29 -15.59
N LYS A 207 5.41 3.51 -16.01
CA LYS A 207 6.12 3.78 -17.26
C LYS A 207 7.64 3.87 -17.11
N LYS A 208 8.13 4.41 -16.00
CA LYS A 208 9.55 4.69 -15.72
C LYS A 208 9.96 4.07 -14.38
N GLY A 209 11.26 3.95 -14.14
CA GLY A 209 11.79 3.35 -12.91
C GLY A 209 11.68 1.83 -12.88
N LYS A 210 11.84 1.28 -11.69
CA LYS A 210 11.84 -0.15 -11.36
C LYS A 210 10.91 -0.42 -10.19
N ILE A 211 10.53 -1.68 -9.97
CA ILE A 211 9.44 -1.98 -9.02
C ILE A 211 9.72 -1.49 -7.60
N GLU A 212 10.97 -1.53 -7.15
CA GLU A 212 11.38 -1.06 -5.82
C GLU A 212 11.17 0.45 -5.59
N ASP A 213 10.97 1.23 -6.66
CA ASP A 213 10.61 2.65 -6.55
C ASP A 213 9.12 2.85 -6.21
N TYR A 214 8.33 1.77 -6.27
CA TYR A 214 6.89 1.75 -6.00
C TYR A 214 6.52 0.83 -4.84
N ILE A 215 7.50 0.27 -4.12
CA ILE A 215 7.26 -0.53 -2.91
C ILE A 215 7.76 0.22 -1.68
N LEU A 216 6.86 0.50 -0.75
CA LEU A 216 7.17 1.20 0.50
C LEU A 216 6.54 0.54 1.71
N PHE A 217 7.00 0.98 2.89
CA PHE A 217 6.40 0.66 4.17
C PHE A 217 5.56 1.85 4.64
N GLN A 218 4.29 1.57 4.92
CA GLN A 218 3.30 2.54 5.39
C GLN A 218 2.82 2.10 6.77
N HIS A 219 2.87 2.98 7.76
CA HIS A 219 2.31 2.72 9.08
C HIS A 219 0.81 2.46 8.96
N LYS A 220 0.27 1.51 9.74
CA LYS A 220 -1.12 1.03 9.57
C LYS A 220 -2.21 2.10 9.70
N ASN A 221 -1.93 3.17 10.42
CA ASN A 221 -2.85 4.29 10.66
C ASN A 221 -2.56 5.50 9.77
N ALA A 222 -1.53 5.42 8.92
CA ALA A 222 -1.12 6.52 8.08
C ALA A 222 -1.73 6.40 6.68
N ILE A 223 -1.84 7.53 6.00
CA ILE A 223 -2.44 7.68 4.67
C ILE A 223 -1.40 8.15 3.65
N LEU A 224 -1.49 7.64 2.43
CA LEU A 224 -0.71 8.11 1.28
C LEU A 224 -1.59 9.01 0.42
N ILE A 225 -1.09 10.20 0.11
CA ILE A 225 -1.81 11.20 -0.67
C ILE A 225 -1.12 11.35 -2.03
N VAL A 226 -1.94 11.42 -3.07
CA VAL A 226 -1.58 11.48 -4.51
C VAL A 226 -2.29 12.64 -5.18
#